data_AF-A0A7M2YVK0-F1
#
_entry.id   AF-A0A7M2YVK0-F1
#
_cell.length_a   1.000
_cell.length_b   1.000
_cell.length_c   1.000
_cell.angle_alpha   90.00
_cell.angle_beta   90.00
_cell.angle_gamma   90.00
#
_symmetry.space_group_name_H-M   'P 1'
#
loop_
_entity.id
_entity.type
_entity.pdbx_description
1 polymer ?
#
loop_
_entity_poly.entity_id
_entity_poly.type
_entity_poly.pdbx_seq_one_letter_code
_entity_poly.pdbx_strand_id
1 'polypeptide(L)' 'MSEQSPEIFDDLYLGLQAGGALRKQRRGEELTDEEREALGRWQQMSMWRKVIAVGAFAVGTFGLGFTLGGLIFARRRAKA' A
#
# COMPACT_ATOMS: atom_id res chain seq x y z
N MET A 1 23.08 -5.45 -0.51
CA MET A 1 21.92 -6.35 -0.41
C MET A 1 20.69 -5.52 -0.04
N SER A 2 20.17 -4.75 -1.00
CA SER A 2 19.06 -3.77 -0.80
C SER A 2 18.25 -3.56 -2.08
N GLU A 3 18.30 -4.52 -3.00
CA GLU A 3 17.63 -4.46 -4.30
C GLU A 3 16.16 -4.94 -4.24
N GLN A 4 15.76 -5.59 -3.13
CA GLN A 4 14.39 -6.11 -2.93
C GLN A 4 13.41 -5.07 -2.36
N SER A 5 13.89 -3.96 -1.78
CA SER A 5 13.03 -2.89 -1.26
C SER A 5 12.32 -2.01 -2.30
N PRO A 6 12.92 -1.63 -3.46
CA PRO A 6 12.21 -0.83 -4.46
C PRO A 6 10.95 -1.54 -4.99
N GLU A 7 11.00 -2.86 -5.20
CA GLU A 7 9.88 -3.62 -5.78
C GLU A 7 8.59 -3.59 -4.94
N ILE A 8 8.68 -3.57 -3.60
CA ILE A 8 7.50 -3.59 -2.72
C ILE A 8 6.74 -2.25 -2.80
N PHE A 9 7.47 -1.13 -2.79
CA PHE A 9 6.85 0.18 -2.90
C PHE A 9 6.32 0.42 -4.31
N ASP A 10 7.03 -0.02 -5.34
CA ASP A 10 6.55 0.04 -6.72
C ASP A 10 5.25 -0.75 -6.91
N ASP A 11 5.18 -1.96 -6.34
CA ASP A 11 3.96 -2.77 -6.36
C ASP A 11 2.82 -2.10 -5.59
N LEU A 12 3.12 -1.49 -4.44
CA LEU A 12 2.13 -0.75 -3.65
C LEU A 12 1.59 0.47 -4.42
N TYR A 13 2.47 1.26 -5.04
CA TYR A 13 2.08 2.43 -5.84
C TYR A 13 1.29 2.03 -7.08
N LEU A 14 1.70 0.96 -7.76
CA LEU A 14 0.96 0.40 -8.87
C LEU A 14 -0.45 -0.05 -8.43
N GLY A 15 -0.56 -0.69 -7.26
CA GLY A 15 -1.85 -1.07 -6.67
C GLY A 15 -2.73 0.12 -6.33
N LEU A 16 -2.14 1.22 -5.85
CA LEU A 16 -2.87 2.46 -5.57
C LEU A 16 -3.43 3.09 -6.87
N GLN A 17 -2.59 3.21 -7.90
CA GLN A 17 -2.97 3.74 -9.22
C GLN A 17 -4.06 2.87 -9.87
N ALA A 18 -3.85 1.56 -9.91
CA ALA A 18 -4.82 0.60 -10.44
C ALA A 18 -6.15 0.63 -9.67
N GLY A 19 -6.11 0.83 -8.35
CA GLY A 19 -7.31 1.01 -7.54
C GLY A 19 -8.08 2.28 -7.88
N GLY A 20 -7.38 3.38 -8.16
CA GLY A 20 -7.98 4.62 -8.68
C GLY A 20 -8.65 4.40 -10.03
N ALA A 21 -7.90 3.82 -10.97
CA ALA A 21 -8.39 3.46 -12.31
C ALA A 21 -9.60 2.54 -12.26
N LEU A 22 -9.60 1.51 -11.40
CA LEU A 22 -10.74 0.60 -11.25
C LEU A 22 -12.00 1.30 -10.74
N ARG A 23 -11.87 2.26 -9.82
CA ARG A 23 -13.03 3.05 -9.34
C ARG A 23 -13.57 3.95 -10.44
N LYS A 24 -12.69 4.55 -11.24
CA LYS A 24 -13.03 5.37 -12.40
C LYS A 24 -13.76 4.55 -13.47
N GLN A 25 -13.23 3.36 -13.79
CA GLN A 25 -13.85 2.39 -14.70
C GLN A 25 -15.27 2.00 -14.25
N ARG A 26 -15.48 1.75 -12.95
CA ARG A 26 -16.80 1.43 -12.39
C ARG A 26 -17.82 2.57 -12.50
N ARG A 27 -17.37 3.82 -12.61
CA ARG A 27 -18.22 4.99 -12.87
C ARG A 27 -18.50 5.21 -14.35
N GLY A 28 -17.93 4.40 -15.25
CA GLY A 28 -18.07 4.54 -16.70
C GLY A 28 -17.24 5.69 -17.29
N GLU A 29 -16.32 6.27 -16.52
CA GLU A 29 -15.41 7.30 -17.01
C GLU A 29 -14.33 6.69 -17.93
N GLU A 30 -13.91 7.44 -18.94
CA GLU A 30 -12.81 7.02 -19.83
C GLU A 30 -11.50 6.94 -19.06
N LEU A 31 -10.82 5.81 -19.20
CA LEU A 31 -9.49 5.59 -18.66
C LEU A 31 -8.43 6.14 -19.62
N THR A 32 -7.48 6.88 -19.08
CA THR A 32 -6.25 7.26 -19.79
C THR A 32 -5.41 6.02 -20.11
N ASP A 33 -4.48 6.12 -21.05
CA ASP A 33 -3.62 5.00 -21.41
C ASP A 33 -2.79 4.51 -20.21
N GLU A 34 -2.29 5.45 -19.39
CA GLU A 34 -1.57 5.14 -18.15
C GLU A 34 -2.45 4.41 -17.13
N GLU A 35 -3.71 4.81 -16.96
CA GLU A 35 -4.66 4.16 -16.06
C GLU A 35 -5.00 2.73 -16.53
N ARG A 36 -5.15 2.53 -17.84
CA ARG A 36 -5.38 1.21 -18.44
C ARG A 36 -4.18 0.31 -18.24
N GLU A 37 -2.98 0.83 -18.46
CA GLU A 37 -1.74 0.08 -18.30
C GLU A 37 -1.51 -0.28 -16.83
N ALA A 38 -1.69 0.67 -15.91
CA ALA A 38 -1.56 0.42 -14.48
C ALA A 38 -2.56 -0.64 -14.00
N LEU A 39 -3.82 -0.54 -14.45
CA LEU A 39 -4.86 -1.53 -14.15
C LEU A 39 -4.50 -2.91 -14.72
N GLY A 40 -4.02 -2.98 -15.96
CA GLY A 40 -3.60 -4.21 -16.62
C GLY A 40 -2.42 -4.87 -15.92
N ARG A 41 -1.35 -4.10 -15.64
CA ARG A 41 -0.17 -4.57 -14.90
C ARG A 41 -0.54 -5.07 -13.51
N TRP A 42 -1.39 -4.34 -12.79
CA TRP A 42 -1.89 -4.79 -11.50
C TRP A 42 -2.74 -6.05 -11.60
N GLN A 43 -3.63 -6.19 -12.59
CA GLN A 43 -4.43 -7.41 -12.77
C GLN A 43 -3.56 -8.65 -13.06
N GLN A 44 -2.53 -8.49 -13.89
CA GLN A 44 -1.59 -9.55 -14.26
C GLN A 44 -0.60 -9.91 -13.14
N MET A 45 -0.40 -9.01 -12.17
CA MET A 45 0.49 -9.25 -11.04
C MET A 45 0.00 -10.42 -10.16
N SER A 46 0.93 -11.29 -9.76
CA SER A 46 0.65 -12.45 -8.93
C SER A 46 -0.01 -12.06 -7.60
N MET A 47 -0.93 -12.89 -7.12
CA MET A 47 -1.64 -12.63 -5.87
C MET A 47 -0.68 -12.53 -4.67
N TRP A 48 0.41 -13.30 -4.67
CA TRP A 48 1.42 -13.25 -3.61
C TRP A 48 2.13 -11.89 -3.52
N ARG A 49 2.47 -11.26 -4.66
CA ARG A 49 3.07 -9.92 -4.68
C ARG A 49 2.11 -8.85 -4.15
N LYS A 50 0.84 -8.93 -4.53
CA LYS A 50 -0.22 -8.04 -4.00
C LYS A 50 -0.32 -8.16 -2.47
N VAL A 51 -0.30 -9.38 -1.95
CA VAL A 51 -0.35 -9.65 -0.50
C VAL A 51 0.87 -9.09 0.21
N ILE A 52 2.07 -9.27 -0.33
CA ILE A 52 3.30 -8.71 0.24
C ILE A 52 3.25 -7.19 0.26
N ALA A 53 2.92 -6.54 -0.87
CA ALA A 53 2.89 -5.08 -0.98
C ALA A 53 1.92 -4.44 0.03
N VAL A 54 0.68 -4.95 0.08
CA VAL A 54 -0.33 -4.44 1.02
C VAL A 54 -0.01 -4.82 2.46
N GLY A 55 0.47 -6.05 2.69
CA GLY A 55 0.80 -6.57 4.01
C GLY A 55 1.97 -5.84 4.67
N ALA A 56 3.05 -5.61 3.93
CA ALA A 56 4.22 -4.87 4.41
C ALA A 56 3.84 -3.42 4.79
N PHE A 57 3.03 -2.76 3.96
CA PHE A 57 2.51 -1.42 4.25
C PHE A 57 1.66 -1.40 5.52
N ALA A 58 0.74 -2.36 5.67
CA ALA A 58 -0.11 -2.47 6.85
C ALA A 58 0.71 -2.70 8.12
N VAL A 59 1.62 -3.69 8.11
CA VAL A 59 2.49 -3.99 9.25
C VAL A 59 3.33 -2.78 9.64
N GLY A 60 3.92 -2.08 8.66
CA GLY A 60 4.71 -0.87 8.93
C GLY A 60 3.89 0.25 9.57
N THR A 61 2.72 0.56 9.01
CA THR A 61 1.86 1.65 9.48
C THR A 61 1.26 1.37 10.86
N PHE A 62 0.68 0.19 11.04
CA PHE A 62 0.07 -0.21 12.32
C PHE A 62 1.12 -0.41 13.41
N GLY A 63 2.26 -1.03 13.07
CA GLY A 63 3.38 -1.21 14.00
C GLY A 63 3.89 0.13 14.53
N LEU A 64 4.10 1.11 13.63
CA LEU A 64 4.55 2.45 14.02
C LEU A 64 3.53 3.14 14.95
N GLY A 65 2.24 3.09 14.61
CA GLY A 65 1.18 3.66 15.45
C GLY A 65 1.11 3.01 16.82
N PHE A 66 1.23 1.68 16.89
CA PHE A 66 1.26 0.93 18.13
C PHE A 66 2.47 1.32 19.00
N THR A 67 3.67 1.40 18.43
CA THR A 67 4.89 1.78 19.16
C THR A 67 4.78 3.21 19.71
N LEU A 68 4.31 4.16 18.90
CA LEU A 68 4.11 5.55 19.34
C LEU A 68 3.05 5.64 20.45
N GLY A 69 1.93 4.93 20.29
CA GLY A 69 0.87 4.87 21.31
C GLY A 69 1.37 4.30 22.63
N GLY A 70 2.13 3.21 22.57
CA GLY A 70 2.77 2.60 23.73
C GLY A 70 3.73 3.55 24.44
N LEU A 71 4.55 4.29 23.69
CA LEU A 71 5.47 5.28 24.24
C LEU A 71 4.73 6.41 24.97
N ILE A 72 3.67 6.96 24.37
CA ILE A 72 2.86 8.02 24.97
C ILE A 72 2.17 7.51 26.23
N PHE A 73 1.59 6.31 26.19
CA PHE A 73 0.92 5.71 27.34
C PHE A 73 1.89 5.44 28.49
N ALA A 74 3.05 4.86 28.21
CA ALA A 74 4.10 4.63 29.21
C ALA A 74 4.56 5.95 29.85
N ARG A 75 4.76 7.00 29.05
CA ARG A 75 5.10 8.34 29.55
C ARG A 75 4.01 8.94 30.44
N ARG A 76 2.73 8.75 30.11
CA ARG A 76 1.61 9.22 30.94
C ARG A 76 1.55 8.47 32.27
N ARG A 77 1.73 7.14 32.24
CA ARG A 77 1.77 6.32 33.46
C ARG A 77 2.96 6.70 34.37
N ALA A 78 4.13 6.99 33.80
CA ALA A 78 5.31 7.39 34.58
C ALA A 78 5.19 8.77 35.25
N LYS A 79 4.21 9.58 34.83
CA LYS A 79 3.91 10.89 35.41
C LYS A 79 2.74 10.86 36.40
N ALA A 80 2.02 9.75 36.49
CA ALA A 80 0.93 9.50 37.43
C ALA A 80 1.47 8.77 38.66
#